data_AF-A0A942GBF3-F1
#
_entry.id   AF-A0A942GBF3-F1
#
_cell.length_a   1.000
_cell.length_b   1.000
_cell.length_c   1.000
_cell.angle_alpha   90.00
_cell.angle_beta   90.00
_cell.angle_gamma   90.00
#
_symmetry.space_group_name_H-M   'P 1'
#
loop_
_entity.id
_entity.type
_entity.pdbx_description
1 polymer ?
#
loop_
_entity_poly.entity_id
_entity_poly.type
_entity_poly.pdbx_seq_one_letter_code
_entity_poly.pdbx_strand_id
1 'polypeptide(L)'
;MKPLSRSNLIGLPKLFADKGFNNFDCKNDFLKSTCNFCKLFYQGETEKQSLVLCGNVGNGKTHLAIAILKNLIELPSNLHGSRKQNALFLVADEFFMLLNDAAFEKKSKLDLIKNWLNNEVVCLDDLGTYNMTSAKIENLYTFINHAYLENKRIIITTNFAMKEFDQYDKRIGSRLSEMAHIIAFQEQDFRKIKQKKESTT
;
A
#
# COMPACT_ATOMS: atom_id res chain seq x y z
N MET A 1 -29.28 -16.70 9.39
CA MET A 1 -28.18 -15.71 9.26
C MET A 1 -26.90 -16.46 8.95
N LYS A 2 -26.29 -16.23 7.78
CA LYS A 2 -24.95 -16.79 7.48
C LYS A 2 -23.90 -16.00 8.29
N PRO A 3 -22.92 -16.67 8.91
CA PRO A 3 -21.84 -15.97 9.61
C PRO A 3 -21.00 -15.20 8.57
N LEU A 4 -20.75 -13.92 8.84
CA LEU A 4 -19.83 -13.09 8.06
C LEU A 4 -18.45 -13.78 8.03
N SER A 5 -17.91 -13.88 6.83
CA SER A 5 -16.74 -14.66 6.44
C SER A 5 -15.48 -14.29 7.21
N ARG A 6 -14.57 -15.26 7.37
CA ARG A 6 -13.14 -15.03 7.65
C ARG A 6 -12.67 -13.81 6.83
N SER A 7 -12.05 -12.83 7.48
CA SER A 7 -11.60 -11.60 6.81
C SER A 7 -10.63 -11.96 5.68
N ASN A 8 -10.97 -11.62 4.43
CA ASN A 8 -10.08 -11.82 3.29
C ASN A 8 -8.91 -10.81 3.26
N LEU A 9 -8.83 -9.91 4.25
CA LEU A 9 -7.68 -9.04 4.48
C LEU A 9 -6.72 -9.67 5.49
N ILE A 10 -5.51 -9.96 5.00
CA ILE A 10 -4.44 -10.63 5.73
C ILE A 10 -3.39 -9.59 6.14
N GLY A 11 -2.85 -9.72 7.35
CA GLY A 11 -1.73 -8.90 7.82
C GLY A 11 -2.09 -7.52 8.36
N LEU A 12 -3.38 -7.12 8.38
CA LEU A 12 -3.77 -5.83 8.95
C LEU A 12 -3.61 -5.81 10.49
N PRO A 13 -2.78 -4.91 11.05
CA PRO A 13 -2.67 -4.76 12.50
C PRO A 13 -4.00 -4.34 13.16
N LYS A 14 -4.27 -4.83 14.37
CA LYS A 14 -5.49 -4.47 15.14
C LYS A 14 -5.62 -2.96 15.35
N LEU A 15 -4.50 -2.24 15.47
CA LEU A 15 -4.46 -0.77 15.60
C LEU A 15 -5.16 -0.05 14.43
N PHE A 16 -5.25 -0.68 13.27
CA PHE A 16 -5.83 -0.13 12.05
C PHE A 16 -7.22 -0.67 11.73
N ALA A 17 -7.81 -1.45 12.64
CA ALA A 17 -9.11 -2.09 12.45
C ALA A 17 -10.24 -1.08 12.23
N ASP A 18 -10.15 0.13 12.80
CA ASP A 18 -11.17 1.18 12.66
C ASP A 18 -11.01 2.02 11.37
N LYS A 19 -9.85 2.01 10.71
CA LYS A 19 -9.55 2.93 9.60
C LYS A 19 -10.37 2.59 8.35
N GLY A 20 -11.04 3.59 7.77
CA GLY A 20 -11.83 3.46 6.54
C GLY A 20 -12.15 4.82 5.92
N PHE A 21 -12.82 4.85 4.76
CA PHE A 21 -13.19 6.10 4.10
C PHE A 21 -14.16 6.96 4.93
N ASN A 22 -15.02 6.33 5.74
CA ASN A 22 -16.02 6.99 6.57
C ASN A 22 -15.42 7.82 7.72
N ASN A 23 -14.21 7.48 8.19
CA ASN A 23 -13.53 8.20 9.26
C ASN A 23 -12.18 8.79 8.82
N PHE A 24 -11.98 8.92 7.51
CA PHE A 24 -10.85 9.66 6.97
C PHE A 24 -11.12 11.17 7.09
N ASP A 25 -10.19 11.90 7.68
CA ASP A 25 -10.34 13.31 8.01
C ASP A 25 -9.94 14.19 6.81
N CYS A 26 -10.93 14.63 6.03
CA CYS A 26 -10.75 15.48 4.85
C CYS A 26 -10.55 16.96 5.23
N LYS A 27 -9.46 17.26 5.96
CA LYS A 27 -9.20 18.60 6.54
C LYS A 27 -8.98 19.72 5.52
N ASN A 28 -8.66 19.38 4.27
CA ASN A 28 -8.43 20.33 3.19
C ASN A 28 -8.84 19.73 1.84
N ASP A 29 -8.82 20.58 0.79
CA ASP A 29 -9.24 20.20 -0.56
C ASP A 29 -8.36 19.12 -1.18
N PHE A 30 -7.06 19.11 -0.86
CA PHE A 30 -6.14 18.06 -1.32
C PHE A 30 -6.54 16.69 -0.77
N LEU A 31 -6.77 16.58 0.54
CA LEU A 31 -7.19 15.33 1.19
C LEU A 31 -8.58 14.88 0.74
N LYS A 32 -9.51 15.83 0.53
CA LYS A 32 -10.84 15.55 -0.01
C LYS A 32 -10.77 14.99 -1.42
N SER A 33 -10.00 15.64 -2.29
CA SER A 33 -9.79 15.20 -3.68
C SER A 33 -9.07 13.85 -3.74
N THR A 34 -8.07 13.65 -2.90
CA THR A 34 -7.35 12.37 -2.77
C THR A 34 -8.25 11.25 -2.28
N CYS A 35 -9.09 11.50 -1.26
CA CYS A 35 -10.06 10.54 -0.77
C CYS A 35 -11.06 10.14 -1.87
N ASN A 36 -11.57 11.11 -2.65
CA ASN A 36 -12.43 10.86 -3.79
C ASN A 36 -11.72 10.05 -4.88
N PHE A 37 -10.48 10.40 -5.22
CA PHE A 37 -9.68 9.64 -6.17
C PHE A 37 -9.49 8.18 -5.72
N CYS A 38 -9.20 7.96 -4.43
CA CYS A 38 -9.06 6.61 -3.87
C CYS A 38 -10.37 5.80 -3.99
N LYS A 39 -11.53 6.47 -3.97
CA LYS A 39 -12.83 5.81 -4.23
C LYS A 39 -12.95 5.35 -5.68
N LEU A 40 -12.68 6.26 -6.63
CA LEU A 40 -12.66 5.94 -8.06
C LEU A 40 -11.66 4.81 -8.35
N PHE A 41 -10.49 4.83 -7.71
CA PHE A 41 -9.47 3.80 -7.84
C PHE A 41 -9.97 2.41 -7.44
N TYR A 42 -10.56 2.24 -6.26
CA TYR A 42 -11.04 0.91 -5.84
C TYR A 42 -12.26 0.46 -6.64
N GLN A 43 -13.05 1.39 -7.19
CA GLN A 43 -14.16 1.11 -8.10
C GLN A 43 -13.69 0.67 -9.49
N GLY A 44 -12.40 0.77 -9.79
CA GLY A 44 -11.84 0.43 -11.10
C GLY A 44 -12.05 1.52 -12.16
N GLU A 45 -12.39 2.74 -11.75
CA GLU A 45 -12.67 3.89 -12.63
C GLU A 45 -11.42 4.72 -12.93
N THR A 46 -10.24 4.10 -12.87
CA THR A 46 -8.95 4.77 -13.10
C THR A 46 -8.09 3.96 -14.06
N GLU A 47 -7.26 4.65 -14.85
CA GLU A 47 -6.46 4.03 -15.94
C GLU A 47 -5.45 2.97 -15.46
N LYS A 48 -4.85 3.19 -14.28
CA LYS A 48 -3.82 2.33 -13.72
C LYS A 48 -4.37 1.52 -12.55
N GLN A 49 -3.88 0.30 -12.42
CA GLN A 49 -4.35 -0.64 -11.40
C GLN A 49 -3.57 -0.57 -10.10
N SER A 50 -2.45 0.16 -10.05
CA SER A 50 -1.62 0.33 -8.85
C SER A 50 -1.60 1.78 -8.36
N LEU A 51 -1.21 1.97 -7.09
CA LEU A 51 -1.21 3.28 -6.43
C LEU A 51 0.03 3.45 -5.55
N VAL A 52 0.69 4.60 -5.65
CA VAL A 52 1.75 5.02 -4.72
C VAL A 52 1.29 6.29 -4.01
N LEU A 53 1.22 6.22 -2.69
CA LEU A 53 0.99 7.35 -1.81
C LEU A 53 2.34 7.73 -1.19
N CYS A 54 2.93 8.84 -1.62
CA CYS A 54 4.26 9.27 -1.23
C CYS A 54 4.26 10.61 -0.48
N GLY A 55 5.35 10.97 0.22
CA GLY A 55 5.49 12.25 0.92
C GLY A 55 5.59 12.12 2.45
N ASN A 56 5.47 13.21 3.20
CA ASN A 56 5.82 13.23 4.63
C ASN A 56 4.96 12.32 5.54
N VAL A 57 5.48 12.04 6.74
CA VAL A 57 4.81 11.22 7.77
C VAL A 57 3.56 11.91 8.32
N GLY A 58 2.59 11.11 8.78
CA GLY A 58 1.43 11.61 9.52
C GLY A 58 0.28 12.17 8.68
N ASN A 59 0.32 12.00 7.36
CA ASN A 59 -0.58 12.68 6.43
C ASN A 59 -1.76 11.82 5.90
N GLY A 60 -1.95 10.61 6.43
CA GLY A 60 -3.11 9.76 6.09
C GLY A 60 -2.89 8.73 4.98
N LYS A 61 -1.68 8.57 4.46
CA LYS A 61 -1.34 7.58 3.40
C LYS A 61 -1.75 6.14 3.76
N THR A 62 -1.28 5.64 4.90
CA THR A 62 -1.65 4.31 5.44
C THR A 62 -3.16 4.17 5.62
N HIS A 63 -3.84 5.20 6.12
CA HIS A 63 -5.31 5.17 6.32
C HIS A 63 -6.03 4.97 4.99
N LEU A 64 -5.67 5.74 3.95
CA LEU A 64 -6.28 5.62 2.63
C LEU A 64 -5.97 4.28 1.98
N ALA A 65 -4.74 3.77 2.10
CA ALA A 65 -4.39 2.43 1.62
C ALA A 65 -5.29 1.35 2.27
N ILE A 66 -5.46 1.40 3.60
CA ILE A 66 -6.35 0.48 4.33
C ILE A 66 -7.81 0.63 3.87
N ALA A 67 -8.28 1.86 3.69
CA ALA A 67 -9.63 2.13 3.23
C ALA A 67 -9.89 1.51 1.85
N ILE A 68 -8.93 1.62 0.93
CA ILE A 68 -8.97 0.95 -0.38
C ILE A 68 -9.03 -0.57 -0.21
N LEU A 69 -8.12 -1.17 0.56
CA LEU A 69 -8.07 -2.63 0.74
C LEU A 69 -9.40 -3.19 1.29
N LYS A 70 -9.97 -2.54 2.30
CA LYS A 70 -11.25 -2.97 2.89
C LYS A 70 -12.40 -2.90 1.91
N ASN A 71 -12.44 -1.87 1.06
CA ASN A 71 -13.50 -1.77 0.07
C ASN A 71 -13.28 -2.78 -1.08
N LEU A 72 -12.04 -3.01 -1.50
CA LEU A 72 -11.72 -4.00 -2.54
C LEU A 72 -12.14 -5.42 -2.20
N ILE A 73 -12.06 -5.84 -0.93
CA ILE A 73 -12.47 -7.20 -0.50
C ILE A 73 -13.98 -7.33 -0.20
N GLU A 74 -14.68 -6.20 -0.09
CA GLU A 74 -16.12 -6.13 0.15
C GLU A 74 -16.92 -6.05 -1.16
N LEU A 75 -16.25 -5.81 -2.29
CA LEU A 75 -16.91 -5.73 -3.59
C LEU A 75 -17.55 -7.07 -3.97
N PRO A 76 -18.77 -7.07 -4.52
CA PRO A 76 -19.42 -8.28 -5.02
C PRO A 76 -18.54 -9.05 -6.04
N SER A 77 -18.43 -10.37 -5.87
CA SER A 77 -17.58 -11.26 -6.68
C SER A 77 -17.91 -11.32 -8.18
N ASN A 78 -19.10 -10.87 -8.57
CA ASN A 78 -19.53 -10.73 -9.96
C ASN A 78 -18.93 -9.50 -10.67
N LEU A 79 -18.41 -8.51 -9.94
CA LEU A 79 -17.72 -7.35 -10.53
C LEU A 79 -16.24 -7.62 -10.83
N HIS A 80 -15.65 -8.65 -10.21
CA HIS A 80 -14.22 -8.96 -10.32
C HIS A 80 -13.92 -10.42 -10.73
N GLY A 81 -14.91 -11.15 -11.23
CA GLY A 81 -14.70 -12.49 -11.78
C GLY A 81 -14.39 -13.57 -10.73
N SER A 82 -15.37 -13.92 -9.89
CA SER A 82 -15.53 -15.22 -9.20
C SER A 82 -14.36 -15.81 -8.38
N ARG A 83 -13.25 -15.10 -8.13
CA ARG A 83 -12.14 -15.59 -7.28
C ARG A 83 -12.15 -14.93 -5.90
N LYS A 84 -11.58 -15.65 -4.92
CA LYS A 84 -11.43 -15.20 -3.53
C LYS A 84 -10.68 -13.88 -3.51
N GLN A 85 -11.33 -12.82 -3.00
CA GLN A 85 -10.77 -11.48 -2.96
C GLN A 85 -9.84 -11.31 -1.76
N ASN A 86 -8.68 -11.94 -1.79
CA ASN A 86 -7.70 -11.74 -0.73
C ASN A 86 -6.92 -10.45 -0.95
N ALA A 87 -6.82 -9.65 0.10
CA ALA A 87 -5.95 -8.50 0.18
C ALA A 87 -4.84 -8.79 1.19
N LEU A 88 -3.60 -8.44 0.86
CA LEU A 88 -2.46 -8.59 1.75
C LEU A 88 -1.93 -7.22 2.16
N PHE A 89 -1.79 -6.98 3.46
CA PHE A 89 -1.12 -5.82 4.03
C PHE A 89 0.21 -6.25 4.62
N LEU A 90 1.32 -5.69 4.13
CA LEU A 90 2.67 -5.92 4.64
C LEU A 90 3.29 -4.58 5.03
N VAL A 91 3.89 -4.52 6.21
CA VAL A 91 4.77 -3.40 6.58
C VAL A 91 6.13 -3.62 5.92
N ALA A 92 6.77 -2.55 5.41
CA ALA A 92 8.02 -2.66 4.66
C ALA A 92 9.15 -3.35 5.43
N ASP A 93 9.27 -3.12 6.73
CA ASP A 93 10.27 -3.80 7.56
C ASP A 93 10.02 -5.32 7.66
N GLU A 94 8.76 -5.73 7.82
CA GLU A 94 8.38 -7.14 7.82
C GLU A 94 8.65 -7.78 6.45
N PHE A 95 8.33 -7.08 5.36
CA PHE A 95 8.63 -7.52 3.99
C PHE A 95 10.12 -7.82 3.81
N PHE A 96 11.02 -6.92 4.24
CA PHE A 96 12.46 -7.14 4.12
C PHE A 96 12.96 -8.22 5.06
N MET A 97 12.43 -8.29 6.28
CA MET A 97 12.76 -9.34 7.25
C MET A 97 12.42 -10.73 6.70
N LEU A 98 11.20 -10.92 6.22
CA LEU A 98 10.74 -12.21 5.66
C LEU A 98 11.55 -12.65 4.43
N LEU A 99 12.00 -11.71 3.60
CA LEU A 99 12.91 -12.04 2.49
C LEU A 99 14.30 -12.43 2.96
N ASN A 100 14.81 -11.81 4.03
CA ASN A 100 16.09 -12.18 4.61
C ASN A 100 16.01 -13.57 5.28
N ASP A 101 14.94 -13.85 6.01
CA ASP A 101 14.68 -15.16 6.62
C ASP A 101 14.58 -16.24 5.55
N ALA A 102 13.87 -15.99 4.45
CA ALA A 102 13.82 -16.91 3.32
C ALA A 102 15.23 -17.22 2.77
N ALA A 103 16.08 -16.20 2.61
CA ALA A 103 17.46 -16.41 2.17
C ALA A 103 18.28 -17.24 3.17
N PHE A 104 18.15 -16.95 4.47
CA PHE A 104 18.84 -17.66 5.54
C PHE A 104 18.44 -19.14 5.60
N GLU A 105 17.15 -19.41 5.44
CA GLU A 105 16.59 -20.76 5.38
C GLU A 105 16.81 -21.46 4.02
N LYS A 106 17.57 -20.84 3.10
CA LYS A 106 17.81 -21.34 1.73
C LYS A 106 16.52 -21.57 0.93
N LYS A 107 15.46 -20.83 1.25
CA LYS A 107 14.20 -20.78 0.50
C LYS A 107 14.28 -19.72 -0.61
N SER A 108 13.46 -19.91 -1.64
CA SER A 108 13.36 -18.97 -2.76
C SER A 108 12.64 -17.69 -2.33
N LYS A 109 13.36 -16.57 -2.31
CA LYS A 109 12.76 -15.23 -2.16
C LYS A 109 11.72 -14.94 -3.24
N LEU A 110 11.99 -15.41 -4.46
CA LEU A 110 11.10 -15.20 -5.59
C LEU A 110 9.76 -15.91 -5.41
N ASP A 111 9.77 -17.14 -4.89
CA ASP A 111 8.52 -17.88 -4.65
C ASP A 111 7.71 -17.24 -3.52
N LEU A 112 8.38 -16.69 -2.51
CA LEU A 112 7.71 -15.89 -1.47
C LEU A 112 7.04 -14.63 -2.06
N ILE A 113 7.76 -13.88 -2.92
CA ILE A 113 7.21 -12.73 -3.64
C ILE A 113 6.00 -13.11 -4.49
N LYS A 114 6.11 -14.18 -5.29
CA LYS A 114 5.00 -14.69 -6.11
C LYS A 114 3.80 -15.09 -5.25
N ASN A 115 4.05 -15.71 -4.11
CA ASN A 115 2.99 -16.07 -3.17
C ASN A 115 2.27 -14.84 -2.62
N TRP A 116 2.98 -13.75 -2.30
CA TRP A 116 2.35 -12.48 -1.94
C TRP A 116 1.53 -11.90 -3.09
N LEU A 117 2.08 -11.88 -4.30
CA LEU A 117 1.43 -11.37 -5.51
C LEU A 117 0.29 -12.26 -6.05
N ASN A 118 0.02 -13.42 -5.44
CA ASN A 118 -1.18 -14.22 -5.71
C ASN A 118 -2.45 -13.65 -5.06
N ASN A 119 -2.33 -12.69 -4.16
CA ASN A 119 -3.46 -11.92 -3.65
C ASN A 119 -3.97 -10.95 -4.73
N GLU A 120 -5.25 -10.59 -4.68
CA GLU A 120 -5.87 -9.64 -5.64
C GLU A 120 -5.24 -8.24 -5.53
N VAL A 121 -4.79 -7.89 -4.32
CA VAL A 121 -4.05 -6.66 -4.06
C VAL A 121 -3.05 -6.89 -2.94
N VAL A 122 -1.84 -6.35 -3.12
CA VAL A 122 -0.80 -6.31 -2.08
C VAL A 122 -0.51 -4.85 -1.73
N CYS A 123 -0.63 -4.51 -0.45
CA CYS A 123 -0.17 -3.25 0.09
C CYS A 123 1.18 -3.41 0.78
N LEU A 124 2.15 -2.61 0.36
CA LEU A 124 3.44 -2.44 1.03
C LEU A 124 3.44 -1.08 1.73
N ASP A 125 3.21 -1.09 3.04
CA ASP A 125 3.05 0.10 3.87
C ASP A 125 4.38 0.57 4.47
N ASP A 126 4.52 1.89 4.59
CA ASP A 126 5.63 2.61 5.22
C ASP A 126 7.03 2.27 4.65
N LEU A 127 7.12 2.19 3.33
CA LEU A 127 8.38 2.06 2.61
C LEU A 127 9.17 3.36 2.73
N GLY A 128 9.97 3.54 3.78
CA GLY A 128 10.59 4.84 4.04
C GLY A 128 11.71 4.85 5.07
N THR A 129 12.34 3.71 5.34
CA THR A 129 13.42 3.63 6.33
C THR A 129 14.72 4.23 5.78
N TYR A 130 15.44 4.99 6.60
CA TYR A 130 16.70 5.65 6.24
C TYR A 130 17.82 4.71 5.72
N ASN A 131 17.68 3.38 5.88
CA ASN A 131 18.70 2.39 5.55
C ASN A 131 18.28 1.47 4.39
N MET A 132 18.14 2.02 3.18
CA MET A 132 18.00 1.24 1.95
C MET A 132 19.35 0.69 1.50
N THR A 133 19.67 -0.54 1.92
CA THR A 133 20.88 -1.25 1.48
C THR A 133 20.71 -1.80 0.05
N SER A 134 21.80 -2.12 -0.64
CA SER A 134 21.75 -2.72 -1.98
C SER A 134 20.88 -3.99 -2.01
N ALA A 135 20.93 -4.81 -0.96
CA ALA A 135 20.08 -5.99 -0.83
C ALA A 135 18.58 -5.64 -0.71
N LYS A 136 18.22 -4.60 0.06
CA LYS A 136 16.83 -4.11 0.14
C LYS A 136 16.36 -3.53 -1.20
N ILE A 137 17.21 -2.78 -1.89
CA ILE A 137 16.91 -2.21 -3.21
C ILE A 137 16.64 -3.33 -4.23
N GLU A 138 17.49 -4.36 -4.29
CA GLU A 138 17.29 -5.51 -5.20
C GLU A 138 16.04 -6.34 -4.85
N ASN A 139 15.77 -6.56 -3.56
CA ASN A 139 14.55 -7.21 -3.10
C ASN A 139 13.29 -6.42 -3.53
N LEU A 140 13.31 -5.09 -3.35
CA LEU A 140 12.22 -4.20 -3.74
C LEU A 140 12.03 -4.16 -5.26
N TYR A 141 13.13 -4.05 -6.01
CA TYR A 141 13.10 -4.10 -7.47
C TYR A 141 12.51 -5.42 -7.96
N THR A 142 12.92 -6.56 -7.39
CA THR A 142 12.37 -7.87 -7.75
C THR A 142 10.85 -7.91 -7.55
N PHE A 143 10.36 -7.45 -6.40
CA PHE A 143 8.93 -7.38 -6.09
C PHE A 143 8.16 -6.51 -7.10
N ILE A 144 8.61 -5.27 -7.32
CA ILE A 144 7.95 -4.32 -8.23
C ILE A 144 8.01 -4.82 -9.68
N ASN A 145 9.15 -5.37 -10.10
CA ASN A 145 9.32 -5.90 -11.45
C ASN A 145 8.38 -7.07 -11.73
N HIS A 146 8.23 -8.00 -10.79
CA HIS A 146 7.27 -9.10 -10.92
C HIS A 146 5.82 -8.60 -10.94
N ALA A 147 5.49 -7.66 -10.05
CA ALA A 147 4.16 -7.06 -10.05
C ALA A 147 3.85 -6.37 -11.39
N TYR A 148 4.80 -5.63 -11.95
CA TYR A 148 4.66 -5.00 -13.26
C TYR A 148 4.47 -6.05 -14.38
N LEU A 149 5.36 -7.04 -14.47
CA LEU A 149 5.38 -8.01 -15.58
C LEU A 149 4.13 -8.89 -15.62
N GLU A 150 3.56 -9.18 -14.44
CA GLU A 150 2.35 -9.99 -14.31
C GLU A 150 1.07 -9.14 -14.18
N ASN A 151 1.17 -7.82 -14.41
CA ASN A 151 0.07 -6.85 -14.26
C ASN A 151 -0.69 -7.01 -12.93
N LYS A 152 0.06 -7.12 -11.83
CA LYS A 152 -0.46 -7.24 -10.47
C LYS A 152 -0.76 -5.87 -9.89
N ARG A 153 -1.84 -5.79 -9.13
CA ARG A 153 -2.27 -4.60 -8.40
C ARG A 153 -1.50 -4.47 -7.09
N ILE A 154 -0.75 -3.38 -6.93
CA ILE A 154 -0.06 -3.05 -5.68
C ILE A 154 -0.41 -1.65 -5.18
N ILE A 155 -0.36 -1.48 -3.87
CA ILE A 155 -0.49 -0.18 -3.20
C ILE A 155 0.75 0.04 -2.34
N ILE A 156 1.50 1.12 -2.58
CA ILE A 156 2.67 1.47 -1.78
C ILE A 156 2.37 2.73 -1.00
N THR A 157 2.68 2.73 0.30
CA THR A 157 2.81 3.98 1.06
C THR A 157 4.27 4.20 1.42
N THR A 158 4.75 5.43 1.28
CA THR A 158 6.18 5.72 1.39
C THR A 158 6.44 7.13 1.89
N ASN A 159 7.56 7.29 2.59
CA ASN A 159 8.08 8.62 2.94
C ASN A 159 9.04 9.17 1.88
N PHE A 160 9.45 8.35 0.92
CA PHE A 160 10.26 8.76 -0.23
C PHE A 160 9.40 9.52 -1.24
N ALA A 161 9.93 10.60 -1.78
CA ALA A 161 9.45 11.19 -3.02
C ALA A 161 9.81 10.29 -4.22
N MET A 162 9.09 10.43 -5.35
CA MET A 162 9.38 9.62 -6.54
C MET A 162 10.83 9.72 -7.02
N LYS A 163 11.41 10.92 -6.95
CA LYS A 163 12.82 11.17 -7.30
C LYS A 163 13.81 10.34 -6.47
N GLU A 164 13.46 9.96 -5.23
CA GLU A 164 14.33 9.16 -4.37
C GLU A 164 14.35 7.70 -4.83
N PHE A 165 13.24 7.18 -5.38
CA PHE A 165 13.26 5.86 -6.02
C PHE A 165 14.23 5.83 -7.20
N ASP A 166 14.28 6.88 -8.02
CA ASP A 166 15.23 6.96 -9.14
C ASP A 166 16.69 7.04 -8.68
N GLN A 167 16.93 7.64 -7.51
CA GLN A 167 18.27 7.70 -6.90
C GLN A 167 18.72 6.35 -6.37
N TYR A 168 17.81 5.55 -5.80
CA TYR A 168 18.12 4.19 -5.37
C TYR A 168 18.28 3.23 -6.56
N ASP A 169 17.31 3.26 -7.49
CA ASP A 169 17.32 2.49 -8.72
C ASP A 169 16.29 3.04 -9.71
N LYS A 170 16.77 3.63 -10.81
CA LYS A 170 15.92 4.15 -11.92
C LYS A 170 14.94 3.11 -12.46
N ARG A 171 15.25 1.82 -12.38
CA ARG A 171 14.36 0.74 -12.81
C ARG A 171 13.09 0.70 -11.95
N ILE A 172 13.21 0.97 -10.64
CA ILE A 172 12.07 1.01 -9.72
C ILE A 172 11.15 2.18 -10.08
N GLY A 173 11.71 3.40 -10.16
CA GLY A 173 10.92 4.61 -10.46
C GLY A 173 10.26 4.55 -11.83
N SER A 174 10.95 4.01 -12.84
CA SER A 174 10.39 3.77 -14.17
C SER A 174 9.16 2.85 -14.15
N ARG A 175 9.25 1.67 -13.51
CA ARG A 175 8.12 0.73 -13.44
C ARG A 175 6.95 1.29 -12.65
N LEU A 176 7.20 1.94 -11.51
CA LEU A 176 6.16 2.57 -10.71
C LEU A 176 5.44 3.70 -11.48
N SER A 177 6.19 4.53 -12.19
CA SER A 177 5.62 5.65 -12.97
C SER A 177 4.72 5.17 -14.11
N GLU A 178 4.98 3.98 -14.65
CA GLU A 178 4.15 3.37 -15.69
C GLU A 178 2.92 2.66 -15.10
N MET A 179 3.10 1.79 -14.09
CA MET A 179 2.00 0.94 -13.59
C MET A 179 1.11 1.58 -12.53
N ALA A 180 1.56 2.65 -11.86
CA ALA A 180 0.86 3.22 -10.72
C ALA A 180 0.46 4.68 -10.91
N HIS A 181 -0.66 5.06 -10.32
CA HIS A 181 -0.98 6.45 -10.01
C HIS A 181 -0.11 6.90 -8.85
N ILE A 182 0.46 8.11 -8.94
CA ILE A 182 1.34 8.66 -7.92
C ILE A 182 0.65 9.86 -7.26
N ILE A 183 0.45 9.82 -5.95
CA ILE A 183 -0.11 10.93 -5.18
C ILE A 183 0.90 11.37 -4.13
N ALA A 184 1.40 12.60 -4.28
CA ALA A 184 2.37 13.20 -3.38
C ALA A 184 1.70 14.04 -2.28
N PHE A 185 1.84 13.61 -1.03
CA PHE A 185 1.37 14.29 0.17
C PHE A 185 2.42 15.31 0.62
N GLN A 186 2.14 16.59 0.34
CA GLN A 186 2.97 17.71 0.79
C GLN A 186 2.50 18.32 2.13
N GLU A 187 1.41 17.79 2.69
CA GLU A 187 0.74 18.32 3.87
C GLU A 187 1.56 18.21 5.17
N GLN A 188 1.12 18.93 6.20
CA GLN A 188 1.70 18.85 7.55
C GLN A 188 1.23 17.60 8.31
N ASP A 189 2.07 17.11 9.23
CA ASP A 189 1.78 15.94 10.07
C ASP A 189 0.50 16.14 10.90
N PHE A 190 -0.60 15.56 10.41
CA PHE A 190 -1.92 15.68 11.05
C PHE A 190 -2.06 14.88 12.33
N ARG A 191 -1.18 13.89 12.59
CA ARG A 191 -1.17 13.13 13.85
C ARG A 191 -0.75 14.04 15.00
N LYS A 192 0.25 14.91 14.78
CA LYS A 192 0.71 15.90 15.78
C LYS A 192 -0.32 17.00 16.04
N ILE A 193 -1.08 17.40 15.02
CA ILE A 193 -2.13 18.43 15.16
C ILE A 193 -3.29 17.92 16.04
N LYS A 194 -3.65 16.63 15.94
CA LYS A 194 -4.72 16.02 16.77
C LYS A 194 -4.36 15.98 18.25
N GLN A 195 -3.15 15.52 18.57
CA GLN A 195 -2.66 15.46 19.95
C GLN A 195 -2.63 16.84 20.63
N LYS A 196 -2.22 17.89 19.91
CA LYS A 196 -2.23 19.26 20.46
C LYS A 196 -3.62 19.77 20.83
N LYS A 197 -4.64 19.48 20.01
CA LYS A 197 -6.03 19.87 20.27
C LYS A 197 -6.64 19.12 21.46
N GLU A 198 -6.33 17.83 21.59
CA GLU A 198 -6.78 17.01 22.72
C GLU A 198 -6.09 17.39 24.04
N SER A 199 -4.86 17.92 24.01
CA SER A 199 -4.15 18.40 25.21
C SER A 199 -4.47 19.84 25.63
N THR A 200 -5.23 20.58 24.82
CA THR A 200 -5.68 21.96 25.12
C THR A 200 -7.17 22.05 25.46
N THR A 201 -7.84 20.91 25.61
CA THR A 201 -9.23 20.79 26.07
C THR A 201 -9.24 20.08 27.42
#